data_AF-A0A936W6E4-F1
#
_entry.id   AF-A0A936W6E4-F1
#
_cell.length_a   1.000
_cell.length_b   1.000
_cell.length_c   1.000
_cell.angle_alpha   90.00
_cell.angle_beta   90.00
_cell.angle_gamma   90.00
#
_symmetry.space_group_name_H-M   'P 1'
#
loop_
_entity.id
_entity.type
_entity.pdbx_description
1 polymer ?
#
loop_
_entity_poly.entity_id
_entity_poly.type
_entity_poly.pdbx_seq_one_letter_code
_entity_poly.pdbx_strand_id
1 'polypeptide(L)'
;MNYLANFAWAAILLASCSREDDMIGTYEADRYHFLEMAPLSVFQKTGFAAGSTLELNEDSSFVFMTCGNIQEGYWSIQADSLILDVHSNRWRTDSLQEHGLNGRWPEPCFSSAFGIEGDHLIHLHKGNPDIEGDYRVFTRLKKIQD
;
A
#
# COMPACT_ATOMS: atom_id res chain seq x y z
N MET A 1 23.53 -30.76 26.79
CA MET A 1 22.96 -31.20 25.50
C MET A 1 21.59 -30.53 25.33
N ASN A 2 21.58 -29.33 24.73
CA ASN A 2 20.37 -28.49 24.59
C ASN A 2 19.78 -28.67 23.18
N TYR A 3 19.10 -29.79 22.94
CA TYR A 3 18.43 -30.05 21.66
C TYR A 3 17.15 -29.22 21.46
N LEU A 4 16.57 -28.69 22.55
CA LEU A 4 15.35 -27.89 22.50
C LEU A 4 15.55 -26.49 21.92
N ALA A 5 16.76 -25.92 22.03
CA ALA A 5 17.05 -24.59 21.49
C ALA A 5 17.10 -24.58 19.95
N ASN A 6 17.46 -25.70 19.31
CA ASN A 6 17.61 -25.77 17.84
C ASN A 6 16.27 -25.89 17.09
N PHE A 7 15.22 -26.42 17.71
CA PHE A 7 13.91 -26.55 17.05
C PHE A 7 13.13 -25.23 17.01
N ALA A 8 13.31 -24.35 18.00
CA ALA A 8 12.61 -23.06 18.04
C ALA A 8 13.04 -22.11 16.91
N TRP A 9 14.34 -22.09 16.56
CA TRP A 9 14.85 -21.24 15.48
C TRP A 9 14.36 -21.67 14.09
N ALA A 10 14.25 -22.98 13.84
CA ALA A 10 13.72 -23.48 12.58
C ALA A 10 12.23 -23.13 12.38
N ALA A 11 11.43 -23.17 13.45
CA ALA A 11 10.01 -22.79 13.39
C ALA A 11 9.81 -21.28 13.09
N ILE A 12 10.67 -20.41 13.63
CA ILE A 12 10.61 -18.96 13.39
C ILE A 12 10.94 -18.63 11.93
N LEU A 13 11.93 -19.30 11.33
CA LEU A 13 12.29 -19.09 9.93
C LEU A 13 11.21 -19.59 8.96
N LEU A 14 10.57 -20.73 9.27
CA LEU A 14 9.51 -21.28 8.42
C LEU A 14 8.21 -20.44 8.45
N ALA A 15 7.88 -19.82 9.58
CA ALA A 15 6.70 -18.99 9.68
C ALA A 15 6.78 -17.70 8.83
N SER A 16 7.99 -17.14 8.69
CA SER A 16 8.21 -15.90 7.93
C SER A 16 7.96 -16.09 6.44
N CYS A 17 8.44 -17.19 5.84
CA CYS A 17 8.23 -17.48 4.42
C CYS A 17 6.74 -17.65 4.07
N SER A 18 5.95 -18.29 4.94
CA SER A 18 4.52 -18.53 4.65
C SER A 18 3.70 -17.24 4.52
N ARG A 19 4.13 -16.17 5.20
CA ARG A 19 3.41 -14.88 5.19
C ARG A 19 3.73 -14.07 3.94
N GLU A 20 4.97 -14.13 3.44
CA GLU A 20 5.33 -13.46 2.20
C GLU A 20 4.60 -14.07 1.00
N ASP A 21 4.57 -15.40 0.92
CA ASP A 21 3.84 -16.11 -0.15
C ASP A 21 2.34 -15.77 -0.16
N ASP A 22 1.73 -15.60 1.03
CA ASP A 22 0.32 -15.22 1.17
C ASP A 22 0.04 -13.76 0.75
N MET A 23 1.05 -12.89 0.70
CA MET A 23 0.87 -11.50 0.25
C MET A 23 0.93 -11.35 -1.27
N ILE A 24 1.51 -12.31 -1.99
CA ILE A 24 1.66 -12.23 -3.44
C ILE A 24 0.29 -12.19 -4.12
N GLY A 25 0.13 -11.29 -5.08
CA GLY A 25 -1.09 -11.16 -5.88
C GLY A 25 -1.53 -9.72 -6.10
N THR A 26 -2.76 -9.58 -6.59
CA THR A 26 -3.36 -8.28 -6.93
C THR A 26 -4.32 -7.83 -5.85
N TYR A 27 -4.25 -6.55 -5.51
CA TYR A 27 -5.14 -5.87 -4.59
C TYR A 27 -5.82 -4.70 -5.31
N GLU A 28 -7.10 -4.51 -5.03
CA GLU A 28 -7.92 -3.43 -5.60
C GLU A 28 -8.52 -2.56 -4.52
N ALA A 29 -8.62 -1.25 -4.78
CA ALA A 29 -9.31 -0.34 -3.88
C ALA A 29 -10.75 -0.79 -3.64
N ASP A 30 -11.14 -0.84 -2.37
CA ASP A 30 -12.50 -1.19 -1.99
C ASP A 30 -13.50 -0.27 -2.70
N ARG A 31 -14.57 -0.87 -3.23
CA ARG A 31 -15.71 -0.10 -3.72
C ARG A 31 -16.52 0.35 -2.51
N TYR A 32 -16.24 1.55 -2.03
CA TYR A 32 -16.99 2.12 -0.92
C TYR A 32 -18.46 2.35 -1.31
N HIS A 33 -19.39 1.87 -0.47
CA HIS A 33 -20.80 2.18 -0.66
C HIS A 33 -21.05 3.62 -0.19
N PHE A 34 -21.86 4.39 -0.92
CA PHE A 34 -22.11 5.83 -0.65
C PHE A 34 -22.49 6.12 0.82
N LEU A 35 -23.25 5.23 1.45
CA LEU A 35 -23.70 5.37 2.84
C LEU A 35 -22.57 5.20 3.87
N GLU A 36 -21.54 4.42 3.56
CA GLU A 36 -20.35 4.26 4.41
C GLU A 36 -19.44 5.49 4.32
N MET A 37 -19.44 6.16 3.17
CA MET A 37 -18.59 7.33 2.93
C MET A 37 -19.15 8.63 3.49
N ALA A 38 -20.48 8.77 3.58
CA ALA A 38 -21.13 10.01 4.01
C ALA A 38 -20.66 10.52 5.39
N PRO A 39 -20.60 9.70 6.46
CA PRO A 39 -20.12 10.19 7.75
C PRO A 39 -18.61 10.53 7.75
N LEU A 40 -17.78 9.75 7.04
CA LEU A 40 -16.34 9.99 6.97
C LEU A 40 -16.00 11.26 6.18
N SER A 41 -16.65 11.47 5.04
CA SER A 41 -16.44 12.65 4.20
C SER A 41 -16.94 13.94 4.86
N VAL A 42 -18.10 13.91 5.53
CA VAL A 42 -18.71 15.09 6.15
C VAL A 42 -18.06 15.45 7.49
N PHE A 43 -17.79 14.46 8.35
CA PHE A 43 -17.33 14.73 9.72
C PHE A 43 -15.81 14.65 9.89
N GLN A 44 -15.10 13.93 9.02
CA GLN A 44 -13.65 13.71 9.16
C GLN A 44 -12.81 14.35 8.04
N LYS A 45 -13.42 15.19 7.18
CA LYS A 45 -12.74 15.83 6.02
C LYS A 45 -11.85 14.83 5.25
N THR A 46 -12.39 13.64 5.04
CA THR A 46 -11.65 12.50 4.53
C THR A 46 -11.94 12.31 3.05
N GLY A 47 -10.88 12.22 2.26
CA GLY A 47 -10.95 11.79 0.87
C GLY A 47 -10.76 10.27 0.75
N PHE A 48 -11.23 9.70 -0.35
CA PHE A 48 -11.06 8.27 -0.64
C PHE A 48 -10.35 8.11 -1.97
N ALA A 49 -9.31 7.28 -1.99
CA ALA A 49 -8.71 6.86 -3.25
C ALA A 49 -9.60 5.77 -3.87
N ALA A 50 -10.08 6.01 -5.07
CA ALA A 50 -10.83 5.04 -5.85
C ALA A 50 -10.03 4.61 -7.09
N GLY A 51 -10.21 3.36 -7.50
CA GLY A 51 -9.57 2.82 -8.70
C GLY A 51 -8.06 2.61 -8.56
N SER A 52 -7.54 2.57 -7.33
CA SER A 52 -6.14 2.17 -7.10
C SER A 52 -6.00 0.65 -7.14
N THR A 53 -4.88 0.17 -7.66
CA THR A 53 -4.52 -1.26 -7.72
C THR A 53 -3.07 -1.45 -7.29
N LEU A 54 -2.80 -2.47 -6.49
CA LEU A 54 -1.44 -2.85 -6.07
C LEU A 54 -1.19 -4.30 -6.48
N GLU A 55 -0.11 -4.54 -7.21
CA GLU A 55 0.37 -5.87 -7.58
C GLU A 55 1.68 -6.15 -6.82
N LEU A 56 1.72 -7.26 -6.08
CA LEU A 56 2.89 -7.74 -5.36
C LEU A 56 3.40 -9.02 -6.03
N ASN A 57 4.62 -8.98 -6.55
CA ASN A 57 5.22 -10.08 -7.30
C ASN A 57 6.09 -10.99 -6.42
N GLU A 58 6.28 -12.24 -6.87
CA GLU A 58 7.15 -13.25 -6.25
C GLU A 58 8.61 -12.80 -6.07
N ASP A 59 9.11 -11.94 -6.96
CA ASP A 59 10.49 -11.42 -6.92
C ASP A 59 10.66 -10.21 -5.99
N SER A 60 9.69 -9.97 -5.12
CA SER A 60 9.60 -8.80 -4.22
C SER A 60 9.44 -7.46 -4.94
N SER A 61 9.20 -7.42 -6.25
CA SER A 61 8.83 -6.19 -6.95
C SER A 61 7.34 -5.88 -6.78
N PHE A 62 6.96 -4.60 -6.90
CA PHE A 62 5.55 -4.20 -6.92
C PHE A 62 5.25 -3.17 -8.00
N VAL A 63 3.96 -3.09 -8.35
CA VAL A 63 3.38 -1.99 -9.12
C VAL A 63 2.15 -1.47 -8.39
N PHE A 64 2.17 -0.19 -8.00
CA PHE A 64 1.05 0.49 -7.37
C PHE A 64 0.52 1.60 -8.26
N MET A 65 -0.69 1.42 -8.79
CA MET A 65 -1.37 2.40 -9.63
C MET A 65 -2.44 3.10 -8.81
N THR A 66 -2.46 4.43 -8.84
CA THR A 66 -3.58 5.21 -8.34
C THR A 66 -4.31 5.89 -9.51
N CYS A 67 -5.27 6.76 -9.19
CA CYS A 67 -5.89 7.62 -10.20
C CYS A 67 -4.90 8.60 -10.85
N GLY A 68 -3.83 9.00 -10.17
CA GLY A 68 -2.91 10.05 -10.65
C GLY A 68 -1.54 9.53 -11.08
N ASN A 69 -1.06 8.44 -10.50
CA ASN A 69 0.32 8.02 -10.67
C ASN A 69 0.51 6.50 -10.71
N ILE A 70 1.67 6.08 -11.19
CA ILE A 70 2.16 4.71 -11.22
C ILE A 70 3.47 4.70 -10.42
N GLN A 71 3.52 3.89 -9.37
CA GLN A 71 4.66 3.67 -8.51
C GLN A 71 5.20 2.27 -8.71
N GLU A 72 6.51 2.13 -8.76
CA GLU A 72 7.21 0.85 -8.89
C GLU A 72 8.39 0.81 -7.91
N GLY A 73 8.69 -0.37 -7.41
CA GLY A 73 9.76 -0.57 -6.44
C GLY A 73 9.79 -1.97 -5.87
N TYR A 74 10.22 -2.07 -4.61
CA TYR A 74 10.29 -3.35 -3.89
C TYR A 74 9.40 -3.32 -2.66
N TRP A 75 8.89 -4.49 -2.29
CA TRP A 75 8.08 -4.66 -1.09
C TRP A 75 8.74 -5.60 -0.09
N SER A 76 8.42 -5.40 1.18
CA SER A 76 8.82 -6.28 2.28
C SER A 76 7.77 -6.27 3.38
N ILE A 77 7.77 -7.31 4.22
CA ILE A 77 6.90 -7.38 5.40
C ILE A 77 7.72 -7.06 6.65
N GLN A 78 7.21 -6.15 7.46
CA GLN A 78 7.77 -5.82 8.77
C GLN A 78 6.66 -5.92 9.82
N ALA A 79 6.71 -6.98 10.64
CA ALA A 79 5.64 -7.32 11.58
C ALA A 79 4.27 -7.40 10.86
N ASP A 80 3.32 -6.52 11.21
CA ASP A 80 1.98 -6.47 10.62
C ASP A 80 1.83 -5.35 9.59
N SER A 81 2.95 -4.95 8.98
CA SER A 81 2.99 -3.91 7.97
C SER A 81 3.65 -4.39 6.69
N LEU A 82 3.03 -4.06 5.56
CA LEU A 82 3.63 -4.12 4.24
C LEU A 82 4.34 -2.79 3.98
N ILE A 83 5.62 -2.85 3.66
CA ILE A 83 6.44 -1.69 3.33
C ILE A 83 6.69 -1.70 1.83
N LEU A 84 6.43 -0.56 1.18
CA LEU A 84 6.73 -0.34 -0.22
C LEU A 84 7.84 0.70 -0.34
N ASP A 85 9.01 0.27 -0.80
CA ASP A 85 10.13 1.13 -1.12
C ASP A 85 10.04 1.54 -2.59
N VAL A 86 9.47 2.72 -2.82
CA VAL A 86 9.21 3.29 -4.15
C VAL A 86 10.53 3.78 -4.72
N HIS A 87 10.86 3.33 -5.94
CA HIS A 87 12.06 3.77 -6.68
C HIS A 87 11.73 4.56 -7.95
N SER A 88 10.50 4.39 -8.44
CA SER A 88 9.97 5.06 -9.61
C SER A 88 8.55 5.53 -9.31
N ASN A 89 8.29 6.81 -9.55
CA ASN A 89 6.95 7.37 -9.47
C ASN A 89 6.74 8.28 -10.68
N ARG A 90 5.76 7.93 -11.52
CA ARG A 90 5.42 8.68 -12.72
C ARG A 90 3.94 9.03 -12.72
N TRP A 91 3.60 10.17 -13.28
CA TRP A 91 2.21 10.52 -13.53
C TRP A 91 1.63 9.59 -14.57
N ARG A 92 0.35 9.26 -14.42
CA ARG A 92 -0.39 8.65 -15.52
C ARG A 92 -0.50 9.66 -16.66
N THR A 93 -0.47 9.18 -17.90
CA THR A 93 -0.47 10.03 -19.11
C THR A 93 -1.66 11.00 -19.15
N ASP A 94 -2.79 10.58 -18.60
CA ASP A 94 -4.03 11.36 -18.47
C ASP A 94 -3.96 12.47 -17.40
N SER A 95 -3.03 12.37 -16.46
CA SER A 95 -3.09 13.17 -15.24
C SER A 95 -2.30 14.46 -15.33
N LEU A 96 -1.12 14.49 -15.96
CA LEU A 96 -0.19 15.63 -15.78
C LEU A 96 0.84 15.89 -16.90
N GLN A 97 0.55 15.55 -18.16
CA GLN A 97 1.42 16.01 -19.27
C GLN A 97 1.42 17.55 -19.45
N GLU A 98 0.39 18.28 -18.98
CA GLU A 98 0.20 19.71 -19.28
C GLU A 98 0.96 20.70 -18.37
N HIS A 99 1.68 20.27 -17.33
CA HIS A 99 2.26 21.20 -16.34
C HIS A 99 3.79 21.15 -16.21
N GLY A 100 4.51 20.78 -17.27
CA GLY A 100 5.95 21.01 -17.37
C GLY A 100 6.86 20.08 -16.53
N LEU A 101 6.30 19.02 -15.94
CA LEU A 101 7.07 18.01 -15.18
C LEU A 101 7.55 16.82 -16.03
N ASN A 102 7.33 16.85 -17.36
CA ASN A 102 7.67 15.76 -18.30
C ASN A 102 7.18 14.36 -17.82
N GLY A 103 6.07 14.31 -17.09
CA GLY A 103 5.50 13.07 -16.54
C GLY A 103 6.24 12.46 -15.34
N ARG A 104 7.25 13.13 -14.76
CA ARG A 104 7.99 12.63 -13.59
C ARG A 104 7.51 13.23 -12.28
N TRP A 105 7.50 12.44 -11.22
CA TRP A 105 7.24 12.93 -9.86
C TRP A 105 8.49 13.64 -9.30
N PRO A 106 8.36 14.73 -8.50
CA PRO A 106 9.50 15.50 -7.98
C PRO A 106 10.45 14.69 -7.10
N GLU A 107 9.90 13.76 -6.32
CA GLU A 107 10.65 12.84 -5.45
C GLU A 107 10.43 11.39 -5.92
N PRO A 108 11.37 10.81 -6.69
CA PRO A 108 11.17 9.48 -7.26
C PRO A 108 11.27 8.36 -6.21
N CYS A 109 11.93 8.63 -5.08
CA CYS A 109 12.24 7.63 -4.07
C CYS A 109 11.68 8.00 -2.69
N PHE A 110 10.84 7.14 -2.14
CA PHE A 110 10.28 7.26 -0.78
C PHE A 110 9.73 5.91 -0.34
N SER A 111 9.47 5.75 0.96
CA SER A 111 8.82 4.56 1.49
C SER A 111 7.39 4.87 1.91
N SER A 112 6.46 3.97 1.61
CA SER A 112 5.09 3.99 2.11
C SER A 112 4.80 2.68 2.86
N ALA A 113 3.77 2.70 3.72
CA ALA A 113 3.45 1.55 4.55
C ALA A 113 1.95 1.31 4.59
N PHE A 114 1.56 0.03 4.58
CA PHE A 114 0.19 -0.43 4.77
C PHE A 114 0.12 -1.35 5.99
N GLY A 115 -0.92 -1.21 6.79
CA GLY A 115 -1.30 -2.20 7.80
C GLY A 115 -1.97 -3.38 7.13
N ILE A 116 -1.67 -4.58 7.60
CA ILE A 116 -2.23 -5.84 7.08
C ILE A 116 -3.38 -6.28 7.98
N GLU A 117 -4.59 -6.37 7.43
CA GLU A 117 -5.80 -6.80 8.14
C GLU A 117 -6.56 -7.88 7.33
N GLY A 118 -6.16 -9.14 7.54
CA GLY A 118 -6.65 -10.26 6.71
C GLY A 118 -6.30 -10.02 5.24
N ASP A 119 -7.31 -10.07 4.37
CA ASP A 119 -7.13 -9.81 2.93
C ASP A 119 -7.07 -8.32 2.57
N HIS A 120 -7.01 -7.42 3.57
CA HIS A 120 -7.00 -5.97 3.35
C HIS A 120 -5.66 -5.33 3.69
N LEU A 121 -5.32 -4.32 2.91
CA LEU A 121 -4.21 -3.40 3.12
C LEU A 121 -4.74 -2.01 3.39
N ILE A 122 -4.36 -1.43 4.52
CA ILE A 122 -4.83 -0.11 4.96
C ILE A 122 -3.64 0.85 4.97
N HIS A 123 -3.69 1.89 4.13
CA HIS A 123 -2.58 2.82 4.02
C HIS A 123 -2.34 3.55 5.35
N LEU A 124 -1.13 3.42 5.89
CA LEU A 124 -0.71 4.03 7.15
C LEU A 124 -0.28 5.47 6.88
N HIS A 125 -1.25 6.38 6.81
CA HIS A 125 -0.96 7.79 6.56
C HIS A 125 -0.34 8.45 7.80
N LYS A 126 0.81 9.09 7.65
CA LYS A 126 1.46 9.93 8.68
C LYS A 126 1.12 11.43 8.51
N GLY A 127 -0.12 11.74 8.15
CA GLY A 127 -0.58 13.14 8.06
C GLY A 127 -0.72 13.76 9.44
N ASN A 128 -0.39 15.05 9.58
CA ASN A 128 -0.56 15.78 10.83
C ASN A 128 -2.02 16.29 10.92
N PRO A 129 -2.86 15.74 11.83
CA PRO A 129 -4.28 16.15 11.94
C PRO A 129 -4.48 17.65 12.17
N ASP A 130 -3.46 18.34 12.66
CA ASP A 130 -3.56 19.73 13.11
C ASP A 130 -3.28 20.75 11.98
N ILE A 131 -2.95 20.28 10.76
CA ILE A 131 -2.76 21.17 9.61
C ILE A 131 -4.10 21.39 8.91
N GLU A 132 -4.61 22.62 9.01
CA GLU A 132 -5.84 23.04 8.33
C GLU A 132 -5.67 22.91 6.81
N GLY A 133 -6.45 22.00 6.21
CA GLY A 133 -6.40 21.68 4.77
C GLY A 133 -5.75 20.34 4.42
N ASP A 134 -5.20 19.60 5.40
CA ASP A 134 -4.68 18.25 5.18
C ASP A 134 -5.84 17.24 5.10
N TYR A 135 -6.28 16.93 3.87
CA TYR A 135 -7.30 15.93 3.62
C TYR A 135 -6.69 14.53 3.77
N ARG A 136 -7.16 13.76 4.75
CA ARG A 136 -6.73 12.36 4.88
C ARG A 136 -7.32 11.55 3.73
N VAL A 137 -6.47 11.03 2.85
CA VAL A 137 -6.90 10.08 1.83
C VAL A 137 -6.80 8.68 2.39
N PHE A 138 -7.95 8.08 2.70
CA PHE A 138 -8.00 6.69 3.11
C PHE A 138 -7.93 5.81 1.86
N THR A 139 -6.98 4.88 1.88
CA THR A 139 -6.85 3.84 0.85
C THR A 139 -6.91 2.51 1.56
N ARG A 140 -7.98 1.76 1.29
CA ARG A 140 -8.13 0.36 1.67
C ARG A 140 -8.13 -0.48 0.41
N LEU A 141 -7.18 -1.39 0.30
CA LEU A 141 -7.08 -2.32 -0.83
C LEU A 141 -7.47 -3.71 -0.35
N LYS A 142 -8.17 -4.48 -1.16
CA LYS A 142 -8.58 -5.85 -0.89
C LYS A 142 -7.95 -6.78 -1.91
N LYS A 143 -7.39 -7.90 -1.46
CA LYS A 143 -6.85 -8.93 -2.33
C LYS A 143 -7.96 -9.50 -3.21
N ILE A 144 -7.72 -9.55 -4.52
CA ILE A 144 -8.60 -10.20 -5.47
C ILE A 144 -8.15 -11.66 -5.55
N GLN A 145 -9.08 -12.61 -5.39
CA GLN A 145 -8.79 -14.01 -5.64
C GLN A 145 -8.82 -14.25 -7.15
N ASP A 146 -7.74 -14.81 -7.69
CA ASP A 146 -7.72 -15.43 -9.01
C ASP A 146 -8.46 -16.77 -9.02
#